data_AF-A0A7I8EMH2-F1
#
_entry.id   AF-A0A7I8EMH2-F1
#
_cell.length_a   1.000
_cell.length_b   1.000
_cell.length_c   1.000
_cell.angle_alpha   90.00
_cell.angle_beta   90.00
_cell.angle_gamma   90.00
#
_symmetry.space_group_name_H-M   'P 1'
#
loop_
_entity.id
_entity.type
_entity.pdbx_description
1 polymer ?
#
loop_
_entity_poly.entity_id
_entity_poly.type
_entity_poly.pdbx_seq_one_letter_code
_entity_poly.pdbx_strand_id
1 'polypeptide(L)'
;MISQICLTKAEAGDVILLYFAGHAFIDERSGEGYIALTNSRYQDTNTSLSLLSFAQHVMARSAAAQILCIVDCFQTGQIWNMRRTSTFDAKPLLGPTVLSMLQAQPNRLLMTSCRGNDYAPEVGERGLGLLMHSMVIGLTGPATDAVSGQVTLQNLHSYLFNTLGEQQRPQLFGQPQIPFVMVGELPDSPATSAFVDPQPVGAAGVGVPPTPIFHPTLPGKQATGNLLRQAAPFASTSTLTPQPGNVPQSPAPNPAAAAQQQTILQQAQQYYQEQNYEKAFDLVEQALRIAPQDKDALILKGQLLGTAGRYNEARQTIEQLLQVDPNNAMGWSMRAVVLSNQGHYKQALESIERSLELDAQNPESYAIKNNITESMALAESQAKGSSATGKFKLPVERTSTGKAFWRGLGLHILGILMGGIGFALLSVASIPYPVGLVVASLGLAVLVVNATRGAFRYGILFLVLTVLIAVIGLAGLFGLYKQSTILFDQLSVHPSLLRPITFVLLWLIAAITLPLIGSLGGLISRAVADGKKSKQ
;
A
#
# COMPACT_ATOMS: atom_id res chain seq x y z
N MET A 1 -21.40 -23.81 0.49
CA MET A 1 -21.75 -23.43 1.88
C MET A 1 -22.48 -22.10 1.95
N ILE A 2 -21.85 -20.94 1.69
CA ILE A 2 -22.48 -19.60 1.86
C ILE A 2 -23.87 -19.51 1.22
N SER A 3 -24.02 -19.85 -0.06
CA SER A 3 -25.31 -19.80 -0.76
C SER A 3 -26.38 -20.72 -0.16
N GLN A 4 -25.99 -21.83 0.47
CA GLN A 4 -26.92 -22.74 1.15
C GLN A 4 -27.40 -22.13 2.49
N ILE A 5 -26.50 -21.48 3.24
CA ILE A 5 -26.87 -20.75 4.46
C ILE A 5 -27.87 -19.66 4.10
N CYS A 6 -27.52 -18.78 3.17
CA CYS A 6 -28.34 -17.62 2.83
C CYS A 6 -29.68 -17.98 2.17
N LEU A 7 -29.77 -19.07 1.40
CA LEU A 7 -30.94 -19.36 0.56
C LEU A 7 -31.77 -20.57 1.00
N THR A 8 -31.27 -21.42 1.91
CA THR A 8 -31.98 -22.63 2.35
C THR A 8 -31.94 -22.86 3.86
N LYS A 9 -31.38 -21.92 4.64
CA LYS A 9 -31.34 -21.99 6.10
C LYS A 9 -31.71 -20.68 6.80
N ALA A 10 -31.36 -19.54 6.21
CA ALA A 10 -31.61 -18.25 6.83
C ALA A 10 -33.11 -17.92 6.87
N GLU A 11 -33.59 -17.48 8.02
CA GLU A 11 -35.00 -17.16 8.30
C GLU A 11 -35.24 -15.64 8.39
N ALA A 12 -36.51 -15.24 8.45
CA ALA A 12 -36.93 -13.83 8.39
C ALA A 12 -36.46 -12.95 9.57
N GLY A 13 -35.89 -13.54 10.63
CA GLY A 13 -35.24 -12.83 11.74
C GLY A 13 -33.72 -12.73 11.64
N ASP A 14 -33.08 -13.45 10.71
CA ASP A 14 -31.63 -13.64 10.75
C ASP A 14 -30.81 -12.43 10.31
N VAL A 15 -29.67 -12.25 10.97
CA VAL A 15 -28.62 -11.29 10.59
C VAL A 15 -27.41 -12.07 10.08
N ILE A 16 -27.07 -11.93 8.80
CA ILE A 16 -25.91 -12.60 8.20
C ILE A 16 -24.74 -11.62 8.04
N LEU A 17 -23.63 -11.93 8.70
CA LEU A 17 -22.32 -11.32 8.44
C LEU A 17 -21.51 -12.24 7.51
N LEU A 18 -21.04 -11.71 6.37
CA LEU A 18 -20.17 -12.41 5.43
C LEU A 18 -18.86 -11.64 5.25
N TYR A 19 -17.78 -12.08 5.89
CA TYR A 19 -16.45 -11.49 5.70
C TYR A 19 -15.67 -12.23 4.60
N PHE A 20 -15.11 -11.48 3.65
CA PHE A 20 -14.15 -11.97 2.67
C PHE A 20 -12.90 -11.08 2.67
N ALA A 21 -11.71 -11.69 2.72
CA ALA A 21 -10.44 -11.01 2.49
C ALA A 21 -9.61 -11.74 1.43
N GLY A 22 -8.97 -10.98 0.54
CA GLY A 22 -8.14 -11.55 -0.54
C GLY A 22 -7.98 -10.63 -1.73
N HIS A 23 -8.29 -11.14 -2.93
CA HIS A 23 -8.16 -10.41 -4.19
C HIS A 23 -9.52 -10.25 -4.90
N ALA A 24 -9.68 -9.14 -5.58
CA ALA A 24 -10.80 -8.89 -6.49
C ALA A 24 -10.30 -8.31 -7.81
N PHE A 25 -11.05 -8.52 -8.89
CA PHE A 25 -10.70 -8.00 -10.21
C PHE A 25 -11.94 -7.70 -11.04
N ILE A 26 -11.78 -6.91 -12.11
CA ILE A 26 -12.80 -6.74 -13.15
C ILE A 26 -12.41 -7.60 -14.36
N ASP A 27 -13.33 -8.40 -14.89
CA ASP A 27 -13.13 -9.12 -16.15
C ASP A 27 -13.15 -8.14 -17.33
N GLU A 28 -12.15 -8.26 -18.21
CA GLU A 28 -11.90 -7.26 -19.26
C GLU A 28 -12.86 -7.37 -20.47
N ARG A 29 -13.73 -8.39 -20.50
CA ARG A 29 -14.69 -8.64 -21.60
C ARG A 29 -16.11 -8.19 -21.24
N SER A 30 -16.57 -8.53 -20.04
CA SER A 30 -17.87 -8.15 -19.47
C SER A 30 -17.83 -6.80 -18.78
N GLY A 31 -16.69 -6.44 -18.17
CA GLY A 31 -16.59 -5.32 -17.26
C GLY A 31 -17.29 -5.56 -15.91
N GLU A 32 -17.60 -6.81 -15.55
CA GLU A 32 -18.12 -7.21 -14.23
C GLU A 32 -17.00 -7.48 -13.22
N GLY A 33 -17.31 -7.28 -11.94
CA GLY A 33 -16.42 -7.60 -10.83
C GLY A 33 -16.50 -9.06 -10.36
N TYR A 34 -15.34 -9.60 -10.00
CA TYR A 34 -15.15 -10.94 -9.49
C TYR A 34 -14.32 -10.92 -8.21
N ILE A 35 -14.70 -11.76 -7.24
CA ILE A 35 -13.87 -12.13 -6.09
C ILE A 35 -13.06 -13.37 -6.47
N ALA A 36 -11.74 -13.30 -6.27
CA ALA A 36 -10.84 -14.42 -6.48
C ALA A 36 -10.81 -15.33 -5.23
N LEU A 37 -11.22 -16.57 -5.41
CA LEU A 37 -11.14 -17.66 -4.45
C LEU A 37 -9.72 -18.26 -4.42
N THR A 38 -9.45 -19.15 -3.46
CA THR A 38 -8.14 -19.79 -3.28
C THR A 38 -7.66 -20.63 -4.47
N ASN A 39 -8.59 -21.06 -5.34
CA ASN A 39 -8.35 -21.81 -6.57
C ASN A 39 -8.60 -20.98 -7.85
N SER A 40 -8.77 -19.65 -7.73
CA SER A 40 -8.99 -18.79 -8.90
C SER A 40 -7.72 -18.63 -9.73
N ARG A 41 -7.80 -18.97 -11.01
CA ARG A 41 -6.74 -18.72 -11.98
C ARG A 41 -6.85 -17.28 -12.48
N TYR A 42 -5.70 -16.64 -12.68
CA TYR A 42 -5.62 -15.25 -13.14
C TYR A 42 -6.41 -15.05 -14.44
N GLN A 43 -7.35 -14.10 -14.43
CA GLN A 43 -8.28 -13.78 -15.53
C GLN A 43 -9.26 -14.92 -15.96
N ASP A 44 -9.36 -16.04 -15.22
CA ASP A 44 -10.35 -17.10 -15.49
C ASP A 44 -11.61 -16.92 -14.63
N THR A 45 -12.61 -16.25 -15.21
CA THR A 45 -13.92 -15.99 -14.61
C THR A 45 -14.66 -17.24 -14.15
N ASN A 46 -14.38 -18.42 -14.73
CA ASN A 46 -15.05 -19.67 -14.35
C ASN A 46 -14.55 -20.23 -13.00
N THR A 47 -13.38 -19.77 -12.55
CA THR A 47 -12.76 -20.17 -11.29
C THR A 47 -12.95 -19.16 -10.17
N SER A 48 -13.75 -18.10 -10.41
CA SER A 48 -13.91 -16.93 -9.53
C SER A 48 -15.39 -16.66 -9.24
N LEU A 49 -15.71 -15.94 -8.17
CA LEU A 49 -17.09 -15.61 -7.79
C LEU A 49 -17.52 -14.27 -8.41
N SER A 50 -18.44 -14.29 -9.40
CA SER A 50 -19.06 -13.06 -9.92
C SER A 50 -19.83 -12.34 -8.81
N LEU A 51 -19.49 -11.07 -8.58
CA LEU A 51 -20.19 -10.22 -7.62
C LEU A 51 -21.63 -9.95 -8.05
N LEU A 52 -21.89 -9.84 -9.35
CA LEU A 52 -23.26 -9.68 -9.85
C LEU A 52 -24.11 -10.93 -9.59
N SER A 53 -23.57 -12.12 -9.93
CA SER A 53 -24.28 -13.38 -9.65
C SER A 53 -24.52 -13.58 -8.15
N PHE A 54 -23.53 -13.26 -7.31
CA PHE A 54 -23.65 -13.31 -5.85
C PHE A 54 -24.69 -12.32 -5.32
N ALA A 55 -24.66 -11.06 -5.75
CA ALA A 55 -25.62 -10.03 -5.34
C ALA A 55 -27.07 -10.43 -5.71
N GLN A 56 -27.29 -10.88 -6.94
CA GLN A 56 -28.61 -11.30 -7.42
C GLN A 56 -29.11 -12.60 -6.76
N HIS A 57 -28.25 -13.61 -6.63
CA HIS A 57 -28.69 -14.95 -6.23
C HIS A 57 -28.57 -15.20 -4.73
N VAL A 58 -27.63 -14.56 -4.03
CA VAL A 58 -27.38 -14.76 -2.59
C VAL A 58 -27.96 -13.63 -1.76
N MET A 59 -27.66 -12.36 -2.08
CA MET A 59 -28.13 -11.23 -1.28
C MET A 59 -29.63 -10.94 -1.50
N ALA A 60 -30.06 -10.76 -2.75
CA ALA A 60 -31.44 -10.36 -3.08
C ALA A 60 -32.50 -11.47 -2.87
N ARG A 61 -32.08 -12.74 -2.79
CA ARG A 61 -33.00 -13.90 -2.66
C ARG A 61 -32.97 -14.58 -1.29
N SER A 62 -32.11 -14.13 -0.37
CA SER A 62 -32.10 -14.63 1.01
C SER A 62 -33.25 -14.05 1.80
N ALA A 63 -33.87 -14.87 2.66
CA ALA A 63 -34.95 -14.46 3.55
C ALA A 63 -34.47 -13.67 4.78
N ALA A 64 -33.16 -13.61 5.05
CA ALA A 64 -32.57 -12.93 6.21
C ALA A 64 -33.08 -11.49 6.40
N ALA A 65 -33.31 -11.07 7.65
CA ALA A 65 -33.68 -9.69 7.97
C ALA A 65 -32.62 -8.69 7.50
N GLN A 66 -31.34 -9.01 7.77
CA GLN A 66 -30.20 -8.17 7.41
C GLN A 66 -29.04 -9.00 6.85
N ILE A 67 -28.35 -8.47 5.83
CA ILE A 67 -27.10 -9.05 5.33
C ILE A 67 -26.06 -7.93 5.21
N LEU A 68 -24.94 -8.09 5.89
CA LEU A 68 -23.72 -7.30 5.70
C LEU A 68 -22.65 -8.20 5.09
N CYS A 69 -22.20 -7.86 3.89
CA CYS A 69 -21.04 -8.50 3.27
C CYS A 69 -19.84 -7.53 3.25
N ILE A 70 -18.74 -7.93 3.87
CA ILE A 70 -17.51 -7.16 4.01
C ILE A 70 -16.46 -7.73 3.05
N VAL A 71 -15.85 -6.87 2.23
CA VAL A 71 -14.91 -7.23 1.17
C VAL A 71 -13.60 -6.46 1.37
N ASP A 72 -12.65 -7.09 2.08
CA ASP A 72 -11.28 -6.64 2.36
C ASP A 72 -10.33 -7.13 1.26
N CYS A 73 -10.41 -6.50 0.09
CA CYS A 73 -9.72 -6.97 -1.11
C CYS A 73 -8.63 -6.02 -1.59
N PHE A 74 -7.59 -6.58 -2.20
CA PHE A 74 -6.75 -5.85 -3.15
C PHE A 74 -7.37 -5.97 -4.55
N GLN A 75 -7.80 -4.84 -5.12
CA GLN A 75 -8.51 -4.76 -6.41
C GLN A 75 -7.55 -4.56 -7.59
N THR A 76 -7.80 -5.27 -8.70
CA THR A 76 -6.90 -5.31 -9.87
C THR A 76 -7.63 -5.33 -11.22
N GLY A 77 -6.90 -5.11 -12.31
CA GLY A 77 -7.38 -5.16 -13.71
C GLY A 77 -7.24 -3.84 -14.45
N GLN A 78 -7.14 -3.87 -15.79
CA GLN A 78 -6.99 -2.64 -16.58
C GLN A 78 -8.26 -1.78 -16.50
N ILE A 79 -9.43 -2.39 -16.66
CA ILE A 79 -10.73 -1.69 -16.56
C ILE A 79 -10.94 -1.06 -15.18
N TRP A 80 -10.49 -1.71 -14.09
CA TRP A 80 -10.54 -1.14 -12.74
C TRP A 80 -9.73 0.17 -12.67
N ASN A 81 -8.48 0.15 -13.16
CA ASN A 81 -7.63 1.34 -13.20
C ASN A 81 -8.19 2.46 -14.09
N MET A 82 -8.94 2.13 -15.15
CA MET A 82 -9.55 3.10 -16.07
C MET A 82 -10.89 3.68 -15.60
N ARG A 83 -11.66 2.93 -14.80
CA ARG A 83 -13.03 3.34 -14.37
C ARG A 83 -13.08 3.98 -12.99
N ARG A 84 -12.06 3.82 -12.14
CA ARG A 84 -12.05 4.35 -10.77
C ARG A 84 -11.84 5.86 -10.72
N THR A 85 -12.64 6.56 -9.91
CA THR A 85 -12.54 8.03 -9.75
C THR A 85 -11.45 8.46 -8.78
N SER A 86 -11.02 7.58 -7.89
CA SER A 86 -9.81 7.70 -7.08
C SER A 86 -9.10 6.35 -7.04
N THR A 87 -7.90 6.29 -6.45
CA THR A 87 -7.19 5.03 -6.21
C THR A 87 -7.99 4.02 -5.36
N PHE A 88 -8.96 4.49 -4.59
CA PHE A 88 -9.70 3.72 -3.58
C PHE A 88 -11.19 3.53 -3.92
N ASP A 89 -11.69 4.15 -4.99
CA ASP A 89 -13.10 4.11 -5.39
C ASP A 89 -13.56 2.68 -5.73
N ALA A 90 -14.43 2.11 -4.91
CA ALA A 90 -14.87 0.72 -5.04
C ALA A 90 -16.03 0.50 -6.01
N LYS A 91 -16.70 1.57 -6.45
CA LYS A 91 -17.87 1.52 -7.36
C LYS A 91 -17.61 0.73 -8.66
N PRO A 92 -16.43 0.79 -9.31
CA PRO A 92 -16.18 0.03 -10.54
C PRO A 92 -16.21 -1.49 -10.36
N LEU A 93 -15.81 -2.00 -9.19
CA LEU A 93 -15.85 -3.44 -8.87
C LEU A 93 -17.30 -3.94 -8.73
N LEU A 94 -18.21 -3.09 -8.30
CA LEU A 94 -19.63 -3.43 -8.17
C LEU A 94 -20.36 -3.25 -9.50
N GLY A 95 -20.02 -2.19 -10.23
CA GLY A 95 -20.72 -1.78 -11.43
C GLY A 95 -22.13 -1.24 -11.13
N PRO A 96 -22.80 -0.65 -12.15
CA PRO A 96 -24.09 -0.01 -11.95
C PRO A 96 -25.17 -0.98 -11.46
N THR A 97 -25.16 -2.23 -11.94
CA THR A 97 -26.20 -3.22 -11.65
C THR A 97 -26.20 -3.71 -10.20
N VAL A 98 -25.02 -3.91 -9.58
CA VAL A 98 -24.94 -4.28 -8.16
C VAL A 98 -25.27 -3.06 -7.28
N LEU A 99 -24.77 -1.87 -7.65
CA LEU A 99 -25.10 -0.63 -6.94
C LEU A 99 -26.62 -0.36 -6.93
N SER A 100 -27.30 -0.49 -8.07
CA SER A 100 -28.75 -0.31 -8.14
C SER A 100 -29.52 -1.38 -7.38
N MET A 101 -29.03 -2.63 -7.35
CA MET A 101 -29.64 -3.70 -6.54
C MET A 101 -29.55 -3.36 -5.04
N LEU A 102 -28.36 -3.01 -4.55
CA LEU A 102 -28.15 -2.64 -3.14
C LEU A 102 -28.95 -1.39 -2.74
N GLN A 103 -29.19 -0.45 -3.66
CA GLN A 103 -30.07 0.70 -3.43
C GLN A 103 -31.57 0.33 -3.41
N ALA A 104 -31.99 -0.67 -4.20
CA ALA A 104 -33.38 -1.11 -4.31
C ALA A 104 -33.78 -2.17 -3.28
N GLN A 105 -32.82 -2.83 -2.62
CA GLN A 105 -33.06 -3.87 -1.61
C GLN A 105 -32.58 -3.39 -0.23
N PRO A 106 -33.49 -3.03 0.70
CA PRO A 106 -33.11 -2.56 2.01
C PRO A 106 -32.45 -3.67 2.83
N ASN A 107 -31.62 -3.28 3.80
CA ASN A 107 -30.88 -4.19 4.68
C ASN A 107 -30.00 -5.21 3.92
N ARG A 108 -29.62 -4.89 2.67
CA ARG A 108 -28.59 -5.60 1.89
C ARG A 108 -27.41 -4.65 1.73
N LEU A 109 -26.42 -4.82 2.61
CA LEU A 109 -25.28 -3.93 2.76
C LEU A 109 -24.01 -4.60 2.25
N LEU A 110 -23.19 -3.82 1.54
CA LEU A 110 -21.86 -4.23 1.13
C LEU A 110 -20.85 -3.19 1.62
N MET A 111 -19.88 -3.60 2.43
CA MET A 111 -18.79 -2.75 2.89
C MET A 111 -17.49 -3.19 2.23
N THR A 112 -16.85 -2.31 1.47
CA THR A 112 -15.60 -2.62 0.75
C THR A 112 -14.45 -1.79 1.28
N SER A 113 -13.29 -2.40 1.51
CA SER A 113 -12.03 -1.66 1.69
C SER A 113 -11.07 -1.95 0.53
N CYS A 114 -10.16 -1.01 0.26
CA CYS A 114 -9.02 -1.24 -0.63
C CYS A 114 -7.82 -1.64 0.22
N ARG A 115 -7.43 -2.91 0.14
CA ARG A 115 -6.30 -3.43 0.90
C ARG A 115 -4.98 -2.96 0.31
N GLY A 116 -4.45 -1.86 0.83
CA GLY A 116 -3.01 -1.56 0.74
C GLY A 116 -2.20 -2.73 1.31
N ASN A 117 -0.92 -2.84 0.92
CA ASN A 117 -0.03 -3.91 1.41
C ASN A 117 0.46 -3.68 2.86
N ASP A 118 -0.33 -2.93 3.63
CA ASP A 118 0.01 -2.40 4.93
C ASP A 118 -0.44 -3.37 6.03
N TYR A 119 0.53 -3.83 6.82
CA TYR A 119 0.30 -4.59 8.03
C TYR A 119 0.24 -3.63 9.22
N ALA A 120 -0.51 -3.99 10.27
CA ALA A 120 -0.50 -3.21 11.50
C ALA A 120 0.94 -3.12 12.05
N PRO A 121 1.46 -1.91 12.36
CA PRO A 121 2.88 -1.73 12.68
C PRO A 121 3.27 -2.28 14.07
N GLU A 122 2.31 -2.52 14.95
CA GLU A 122 2.56 -2.91 16.34
C GLU A 122 1.74 -4.15 16.78
N VAL A 123 2.25 -4.81 17.82
CA VAL A 123 1.65 -5.92 18.60
C VAL A 123 1.41 -7.25 17.86
N GLY A 124 2.40 -8.14 17.96
CA GLY A 124 2.19 -9.59 18.18
C GLY A 124 1.75 -10.45 16.99
N GLU A 125 0.59 -10.19 16.40
CA GLU A 125 -0.09 -11.12 15.50
C GLU A 125 0.38 -10.99 14.03
N ARG A 126 1.35 -11.83 13.67
CA ARG A 126 1.88 -11.95 12.31
C ARG A 126 0.83 -12.43 11.30
N GLY A 127 0.04 -11.52 10.73
CA GLY A 127 -0.73 -11.79 9.52
C GLY A 127 -2.01 -10.96 9.29
N LEU A 128 -2.52 -10.26 10.31
CA LEU A 128 -3.72 -9.44 10.15
C LEU A 128 -3.49 -8.23 9.24
N GLY A 129 -4.49 -7.90 8.43
CA GLY A 129 -4.54 -6.65 7.66
C GLY A 129 -5.08 -5.50 8.52
N LEU A 130 -4.67 -4.27 8.21
CA LEU A 130 -4.99 -3.08 9.02
C LEU A 130 -6.49 -2.90 9.28
N LEU A 131 -7.35 -3.09 8.27
CA LEU A 131 -8.81 -3.03 8.41
C LEU A 131 -9.32 -4.00 9.48
N MET A 132 -8.93 -5.28 9.41
CA MET A 132 -9.39 -6.31 10.33
C MET A 132 -8.90 -6.06 11.76
N HIS A 133 -7.65 -5.62 11.92
CA HIS A 133 -7.09 -5.23 13.21
C HIS A 133 -7.87 -4.06 13.84
N SER A 134 -8.09 -2.97 13.09
CA SER A 134 -8.90 -1.85 13.55
C SER A 134 -10.36 -2.26 13.81
N MET A 135 -10.96 -3.14 13.01
CA MET A 135 -12.31 -3.67 13.25
C MET A 135 -12.40 -4.38 14.61
N VAL A 136 -11.44 -5.25 14.94
CA VAL A 136 -11.39 -5.93 16.24
C VAL A 136 -11.28 -4.90 17.38
N ILE A 137 -10.38 -3.92 17.27
CA ILE A 137 -10.25 -2.87 18.29
C ILE A 137 -11.57 -2.12 18.48
N GLY A 138 -12.16 -1.60 17.39
CA GLY A 138 -13.42 -0.86 17.42
C GLY A 138 -14.57 -1.63 18.08
N LEU A 139 -14.73 -2.90 17.71
CA LEU A 139 -15.71 -3.83 18.29
C LEU A 139 -15.50 -4.11 19.79
N THR A 140 -14.28 -3.91 20.31
CA THR A 140 -13.95 -4.14 21.74
C THR A 140 -14.04 -2.88 22.62
N GLY A 141 -14.40 -1.71 22.08
CA GLY A 141 -14.63 -0.53 22.92
C GLY A 141 -14.86 0.80 22.18
N PRO A 142 -13.95 1.28 21.31
CA PRO A 142 -14.04 2.62 20.74
C PRO A 142 -15.22 2.89 19.78
N ALA A 143 -15.92 1.85 19.32
CA ALA A 143 -17.18 1.98 18.56
C ALA A 143 -18.43 1.66 19.41
N THR A 144 -18.28 1.36 20.69
CA THR A 144 -19.38 1.05 21.61
C THR A 144 -20.10 2.34 22.00
N ASP A 145 -21.43 2.35 21.84
CA ASP A 145 -22.25 3.44 22.36
C ASP A 145 -22.26 3.45 23.89
N ALA A 146 -21.93 4.60 24.48
CA ALA A 146 -21.72 4.72 25.93
C ALA A 146 -23.01 4.67 26.77
N VAL A 147 -24.19 4.69 26.15
CA VAL A 147 -25.49 4.65 26.85
C VAL A 147 -26.12 3.27 26.79
N SER A 148 -26.00 2.59 25.64
CA SER A 148 -26.62 1.27 25.39
C SER A 148 -25.64 0.08 25.47
N GLY A 149 -24.34 0.32 25.50
CA GLY A 149 -23.32 -0.73 25.48
C GLY A 149 -23.22 -1.48 24.14
N GLN A 150 -23.92 -1.02 23.09
CA GLN A 150 -23.97 -1.69 21.79
C GLN A 150 -23.00 -1.08 20.77
N VAL A 151 -22.43 -1.91 19.90
CA VAL A 151 -21.69 -1.46 18.71
C VAL A 151 -22.61 -1.58 17.51
N THR A 152 -23.06 -0.45 16.95
CA THR A 152 -23.76 -0.45 15.65
C THR A 152 -22.76 -0.46 14.50
N LEU A 153 -23.19 -0.91 13.32
CA LEU A 153 -22.42 -0.77 12.09
C LEU A 153 -22.09 0.70 11.77
N GLN A 154 -22.97 1.64 12.12
CA GLN A 154 -22.72 3.07 11.91
C GLN A 154 -21.60 3.58 12.83
N ASN A 155 -21.59 3.18 14.10
CA ASN A 155 -20.53 3.53 15.04
C ASN A 155 -19.20 2.90 14.60
N LEU A 156 -19.21 1.61 14.24
CA LEU A 156 -18.04 0.90 13.75
C LEU A 156 -17.50 1.52 12.46
N HIS A 157 -18.36 1.85 11.49
CA HIS A 157 -17.98 2.52 10.26
C HIS A 157 -17.36 3.89 10.53
N SER A 158 -17.96 4.68 11.43
CA SER A 158 -17.45 6.00 11.82
C SER A 158 -16.08 5.91 12.52
N TYR A 159 -15.92 4.95 13.44
CA TYR A 159 -14.63 4.66 14.07
C TYR A 159 -13.57 4.26 13.02
N LEU A 160 -13.89 3.30 12.12
CA LEU A 160 -12.97 2.87 11.06
C LEU A 160 -12.60 4.00 10.11
N PHE A 161 -13.55 4.88 9.76
CA PHE A 161 -13.33 6.03 8.89
C PHE A 161 -12.37 7.05 9.52
N ASN A 162 -12.43 7.22 10.84
CA ASN A 162 -11.58 8.14 11.59
C ASN A 162 -10.21 7.53 11.93
N THR A 163 -10.13 6.22 12.18
CA THR A 163 -8.89 5.53 12.56
C THR A 163 -8.03 5.12 11.37
N LEU A 164 -8.64 4.79 10.22
CA LEU A 164 -7.90 4.33 9.04
C LEU A 164 -7.53 5.48 8.12
N GLY A 165 -6.32 5.37 7.54
CA GLY A 165 -5.88 6.24 6.46
C GLY A 165 -6.79 6.13 5.24
N GLU A 166 -6.79 7.17 4.39
CA GLU A 166 -7.75 7.30 3.27
C GLU A 166 -7.77 6.07 2.34
N GLN A 167 -6.64 5.37 2.22
CA GLN A 167 -6.54 4.19 1.35
C GLN A 167 -7.35 3.00 1.87
N GLN A 168 -7.40 2.82 3.20
CA GLN A 168 -7.99 1.66 3.87
C GLN A 168 -9.41 1.95 4.41
N ARG A 169 -9.88 3.21 4.34
CA ARG A 169 -11.24 3.61 4.77
C ARG A 169 -12.33 2.77 4.06
N PRO A 170 -13.23 2.10 4.81
CA PRO A 170 -14.30 1.32 4.21
C PRO A 170 -15.36 2.21 3.54
N GLN A 171 -15.73 1.89 2.31
CA GLN A 171 -16.94 2.42 1.65
C GLN A 171 -18.11 1.48 1.94
N LEU A 172 -19.24 2.05 2.37
CA LEU A 172 -20.49 1.33 2.61
C LEU A 172 -21.49 1.59 1.49
N PHE A 173 -22.10 0.52 0.97
CA PHE A 173 -23.09 0.55 -0.10
C PHE A 173 -24.37 -0.17 0.32
N GLY A 174 -25.51 0.30 -0.20
CA GLY A 174 -26.85 -0.15 0.15
C GLY A 174 -27.56 0.81 1.11
N GLN A 175 -28.78 0.46 1.54
CA GLN A 175 -29.56 1.27 2.48
C GLN A 175 -29.99 0.46 3.71
N PRO A 176 -29.57 0.84 4.94
CA PRO A 176 -30.13 0.29 6.17
C PRO A 176 -31.48 0.94 6.46
N GLN A 177 -32.51 0.12 6.72
CA GLN A 177 -33.81 0.57 7.25
C GLN A 177 -33.95 0.31 8.76
N ILE A 178 -33.18 -0.63 9.29
CA ILE A 178 -33.10 -0.97 10.70
C ILE A 178 -31.62 -0.87 11.11
N PRO A 179 -31.28 -0.38 12.32
CA PRO A 179 -29.90 -0.42 12.81
C PRO A 179 -29.31 -1.83 12.71
N PHE A 180 -28.11 -1.94 12.16
CA PHE A 180 -27.36 -3.20 12.14
C PHE A 180 -26.50 -3.23 13.40
N VAL A 181 -26.84 -4.09 14.36
CA VAL A 181 -26.09 -4.25 15.62
C VAL A 181 -25.01 -5.30 15.39
N MET A 182 -23.74 -4.91 15.57
CA MET A 182 -22.57 -5.78 15.43
C MET A 182 -22.21 -6.48 16.75
N VAL A 183 -22.42 -5.77 17.87
CA VAL A 183 -22.26 -6.27 19.24
C VAL A 183 -23.37 -5.65 20.09
N GLY A 184 -23.99 -6.44 20.95
CA GLY A 184 -24.96 -5.99 21.95
C GLY A 184 -25.20 -7.08 22.98
N GLU A 185 -26.07 -6.81 23.94
CA GLU A 185 -26.51 -7.84 24.89
C GLU A 185 -27.25 -8.96 24.13
N LEU A 186 -26.88 -10.21 24.41
CA LEU A 186 -27.63 -11.36 23.94
C LEU A 186 -29.01 -11.33 24.62
N PRO A 187 -30.13 -11.43 23.87
CA PRO A 187 -31.44 -11.54 24.49
C PRO A 187 -31.48 -12.81 25.32
N ASP A 188 -31.94 -12.72 26.57
CA ASP A 188 -32.11 -13.87 27.46
C ASP A 188 -32.98 -14.93 26.77
N SER A 189 -32.36 -16.09 26.51
CA SER A 189 -33.01 -17.16 25.74
C SER A 189 -34.22 -17.70 26.51
N PRO A 190 -35.43 -17.70 25.93
CA PRO A 190 -36.67 -17.97 26.66
C PRO A 190 -36.92 -19.48 26.91
N ALA A 191 -35.93 -20.21 27.45
CA ALA A 191 -36.01 -21.65 27.68
C ALA A 191 -35.05 -22.23 28.76
N THR A 192 -35.10 -21.75 30.00
CA THR A 192 -34.72 -22.60 31.16
C THR A 192 -35.56 -22.31 32.41
N SER A 193 -36.63 -23.08 32.58
CA SER A 193 -37.39 -23.12 33.82
C SER A 193 -36.61 -23.88 34.91
N ALA A 194 -36.50 -23.26 36.09
CA ALA A 194 -35.93 -23.79 37.34
C ALA A 194 -34.42 -24.10 37.35
N PHE A 195 -33.68 -23.43 38.24
CA PHE A 195 -33.08 -24.09 39.41
C PHE A 195 -32.68 -23.09 40.51
N VAL A 196 -33.51 -23.04 41.56
CA VAL A 196 -33.24 -22.72 42.99
C VAL A 196 -32.07 -21.77 43.35
N ASP A 197 -32.42 -20.60 43.90
CA ASP A 197 -31.55 -19.75 44.74
C ASP A 197 -31.19 -20.40 46.09
N PRO A 198 -29.95 -20.19 46.57
CA PRO A 198 -29.64 -20.20 48.00
C PRO A 198 -28.96 -18.90 48.47
N GLN A 199 -29.80 -17.94 48.89
CA GLN A 199 -29.59 -16.98 50.00
C GLN A 199 -28.15 -16.57 50.42
N PRO A 200 -27.80 -15.27 50.31
CA PRO A 200 -26.74 -14.68 51.14
C PRO A 200 -27.17 -14.63 52.62
N VAL A 201 -26.42 -15.28 53.50
CA VAL A 201 -26.67 -15.29 54.96
C VAL A 201 -25.85 -14.19 55.64
N GLY A 202 -26.48 -13.44 56.56
CA GLY A 202 -25.79 -12.64 57.58
C GLY A 202 -26.26 -11.18 57.67
N ALA A 203 -26.83 -10.79 58.81
CA ALA A 203 -27.37 -9.44 59.03
C ALA A 203 -26.90 -8.81 60.36
N ALA A 204 -26.67 -7.50 60.33
CA ALA A 204 -26.72 -6.53 61.45
C ALA A 204 -26.82 -5.15 60.78
N GLY A 205 -27.82 -4.29 61.03
CA GLY A 205 -28.09 -3.55 62.27
C GLY A 205 -27.55 -2.12 62.10
N VAL A 206 -28.25 -1.00 62.33
CA VAL A 206 -29.33 -0.67 63.29
C VAL A 206 -30.37 0.33 62.66
N GLY A 207 -31.51 0.61 63.32
CA GLY A 207 -32.65 1.45 62.85
C GLY A 207 -32.42 2.99 62.74
N VAL A 208 -33.29 3.84 62.14
CA VAL A 208 -34.80 3.91 62.06
C VAL A 208 -35.43 4.43 63.38
N PRO A 209 -36.43 5.38 63.46
CA PRO A 209 -37.38 5.96 62.45
C PRO A 209 -37.46 7.55 62.38
N PRO A 210 -38.60 8.33 62.44
CA PRO A 210 -39.05 9.16 61.28
C PRO A 210 -39.61 10.62 61.46
N THR A 211 -39.48 11.47 60.40
CA THR A 211 -40.37 12.61 59.95
C THR A 211 -40.74 13.75 60.96
N PRO A 212 -41.56 14.82 60.68
CA PRO A 212 -42.23 15.32 59.45
C PRO A 212 -42.23 16.89 59.17
N ILE A 213 -42.80 17.31 58.01
CA ILE A 213 -43.46 18.63 57.65
C ILE A 213 -42.67 19.97 57.69
N PHE A 214 -42.68 20.74 56.57
CA PHE A 214 -43.30 22.10 56.45
C PHE A 214 -43.33 22.67 55.01
N HIS A 215 -44.31 23.53 54.73
CA HIS A 215 -44.64 24.24 53.45
C HIS A 215 -44.96 25.73 53.77
N PRO A 216 -45.01 26.71 52.83
CA PRO A 216 -45.73 26.72 51.54
C PRO A 216 -44.80 27.11 50.32
N THR A 217 -45.04 27.97 49.31
CA THR A 217 -46.10 28.95 48.91
C THR A 217 -46.13 29.20 47.38
N LEU A 218 -47.11 29.99 46.90
CA LEU A 218 -47.43 30.44 45.52
C LEU A 218 -47.91 31.92 45.58
N PRO A 219 -48.32 32.66 44.50
CA PRO A 219 -48.58 32.32 43.07
C PRO A 219 -47.86 33.28 42.05
N GLY A 220 -48.08 33.30 40.71
CA GLY A 220 -48.81 32.43 39.75
C GLY A 220 -49.48 33.21 38.58
N LYS A 221 -49.78 32.52 37.44
CA LYS A 221 -50.52 32.98 36.21
C LYS A 221 -49.76 33.97 35.27
N GLN A 222 -50.03 34.14 33.96
CA GLN A 222 -50.74 33.43 32.85
C GLN A 222 -50.16 34.01 31.51
N ALA A 223 -49.76 33.27 30.47
CA ALA A 223 -50.50 32.54 29.42
C ALA A 223 -50.97 33.38 28.18
N THR A 224 -50.91 32.77 26.97
CA THR A 224 -51.31 33.27 25.60
C THR A 224 -50.41 34.35 24.95
N GLY A 225 -50.29 34.48 23.60
CA GLY A 225 -50.70 33.55 22.51
C GLY A 225 -50.65 34.15 21.07
N ASN A 226 -50.27 33.31 20.09
CA ASN A 226 -50.47 33.41 18.62
C ASN A 226 -49.85 34.53 17.73
N LEU A 227 -48.99 34.09 16.80
CA LEU A 227 -49.05 34.24 15.32
C LEU A 227 -49.59 35.54 14.67
N LEU A 228 -48.79 36.18 13.79
CA LEU A 228 -49.12 36.31 12.34
C LEU A 228 -47.96 36.85 11.47
N ARG A 229 -48.16 36.87 10.14
CA ARG A 229 -47.22 37.27 9.08
C ARG A 229 -47.25 38.78 8.80
N GLN A 230 -46.11 39.35 8.36
CA GLN A 230 -45.92 40.12 7.09
C GLN A 230 -44.48 40.70 7.08
N ALA A 231 -43.65 40.46 6.06
CA ALA A 231 -43.66 40.97 4.66
C ALA A 231 -43.01 42.37 4.54
N ALA A 232 -42.05 42.51 3.62
CA ALA A 232 -41.27 43.73 3.40
C ALA A 232 -41.81 44.58 2.22
N PRO A 233 -41.64 45.91 2.24
CA PRO A 233 -41.76 46.78 1.07
C PRO A 233 -40.39 47.21 0.50
N PHE A 234 -40.41 47.74 -0.74
CA PHE A 234 -39.23 48.13 -1.52
C PHE A 234 -38.95 49.65 -1.51
N ALA A 235 -37.67 49.97 -1.71
CA ALA A 235 -37.14 51.12 -2.48
C ALA A 235 -37.37 52.58 -2.03
N SER A 236 -36.31 53.38 -2.27
CA SER A 236 -36.36 54.81 -2.62
C SER A 236 -35.10 55.13 -3.43
N THR A 237 -35.19 55.97 -4.46
CA THR A 237 -34.12 56.19 -5.46
C THR A 237 -33.86 57.67 -5.74
N SER A 238 -32.58 58.06 -5.71
CA SER A 238 -32.02 59.36 -6.17
C SER A 238 -30.49 59.33 -5.98
N THR A 239 -29.61 59.94 -6.79
CA THR A 239 -29.74 60.52 -8.16
C THR A 239 -28.38 60.41 -8.90
N LEU A 240 -28.25 60.95 -10.11
CA LEU A 240 -27.22 60.59 -11.11
C LEU A 240 -25.91 61.44 -11.13
N THR A 241 -24.84 60.82 -11.66
CA THR A 241 -23.68 61.43 -12.41
C THR A 241 -22.56 62.13 -11.57
N PRO A 242 -21.35 62.43 -12.11
CA PRO A 242 -20.21 61.50 -11.93
C PRO A 242 -18.85 62.15 -11.55
N GLN A 243 -17.86 61.35 -11.13
CA GLN A 243 -16.44 61.74 -11.12
C GLN A 243 -15.53 60.59 -11.58
N PRO A 244 -14.39 60.89 -12.25
CA PRO A 244 -13.52 59.87 -12.84
C PRO A 244 -12.45 59.33 -11.87
N GLY A 245 -12.20 58.02 -11.96
CA GLY A 245 -10.85 57.45 -11.86
C GLY A 245 -10.06 57.67 -10.57
N ASN A 246 -10.49 57.03 -9.47
CA ASN A 246 -9.55 56.58 -8.44
C ASN A 246 -9.77 55.09 -8.18
N VAL A 247 -8.78 54.26 -8.53
CA VAL A 247 -8.75 52.85 -8.13
C VAL A 247 -8.43 52.79 -6.65
N PRO A 248 -9.25 52.16 -5.79
CA PRO A 248 -8.88 51.96 -4.40
C PRO A 248 -7.62 51.08 -4.33
N GLN A 249 -6.51 51.66 -3.85
CA GLN A 249 -5.36 50.85 -3.45
C GLN A 249 -5.80 49.93 -2.31
N SER A 250 -5.42 48.66 -2.37
CA SER A 250 -5.68 47.70 -1.29
C SER A 250 -5.16 48.27 0.04
N PRO A 251 -5.95 48.24 1.12
CA PRO A 251 -5.51 48.77 2.41
C PRO A 251 -4.27 48.01 2.89
N ALA A 252 -3.28 48.74 3.42
CA ALA A 252 -2.07 48.14 3.97
C ALA A 252 -2.43 47.12 5.07
N PRO A 253 -1.74 45.96 5.14
CA PRO A 253 -2.10 44.89 6.07
C PRO A 253 -2.00 45.36 7.52
N ASN A 254 -3.05 45.08 8.29
CA ASN A 254 -3.09 45.40 9.71
C ASN A 254 -1.95 44.65 10.44
N PRO A 255 -1.00 45.33 11.12
CA PRO A 255 0.16 44.68 11.73
C PRO A 255 -0.22 43.67 12.81
N ALA A 256 -1.36 43.83 13.48
CA ALA A 256 -1.87 42.84 14.43
C ALA A 256 -2.31 41.54 13.73
N ALA A 257 -2.91 41.64 12.54
CA ALA A 257 -3.32 40.49 11.74
C ALA A 257 -2.11 39.75 11.15
N ALA A 258 -1.08 40.48 10.70
CA ALA A 258 0.17 39.88 10.23
C ALA A 258 0.90 39.11 11.36
N ALA A 259 0.98 39.68 12.56
CA ALA A 259 1.55 39.00 13.73
C ALA A 259 0.75 37.73 14.09
N GLN A 260 -0.58 37.81 14.09
CA GLN A 260 -1.47 36.67 14.34
C GLN A 260 -1.29 35.56 13.29
N GLN A 261 -1.25 35.92 12.00
CA GLN A 261 -1.01 35.00 10.89
C GLN A 261 0.32 34.26 11.04
N GLN A 262 1.39 34.97 11.39
CA GLN A 262 2.72 34.37 11.53
C GLN A 262 2.81 33.42 12.73
N THR A 263 2.11 33.71 13.84
CA THR A 263 1.96 32.77 14.96
C THR A 263 1.18 31.51 14.57
N ILE A 264 0.07 31.65 13.83
CA ILE A 264 -0.72 30.52 13.32
C ILE A 264 0.13 29.63 12.39
N LEU A 265 0.95 30.24 11.52
CA LEU A 265 1.81 29.51 10.60
C LEU A 265 2.95 28.75 11.33
N GLN A 266 3.54 29.33 12.38
CA GLN A 266 4.51 28.62 13.22
C GLN A 266 3.88 27.42 13.94
N GLN A 267 2.66 27.54 14.44
CA GLN A 267 1.91 26.42 15.02
C GLN A 267 1.59 25.34 13.98
N ALA A 268 1.27 25.72 12.74
CA ALA A 268 1.07 24.77 11.65
C ALA A 268 2.36 24.02 11.28
N GLN A 269 3.50 24.71 11.25
CA GLN A 269 4.81 24.09 11.05
C GLN A 269 5.16 23.12 12.18
N GLN A 270 4.86 23.46 13.45
CA GLN A 270 5.02 22.52 14.56
C GLN A 270 4.17 21.26 14.38
N TYR A 271 2.86 21.41 14.10
CA TYR A 271 1.99 20.25 13.89
C TYR A 271 2.38 19.41 12.66
N TYR A 272 2.98 20.01 11.64
CA TYR A 272 3.57 19.28 10.51
C TYR A 272 4.75 18.40 10.94
N GLN A 273 5.65 18.89 11.79
CA GLN A 273 6.76 18.10 12.36
C GLN A 273 6.27 17.00 13.32
N GLU A 274 5.20 17.27 14.07
CA GLU A 274 4.48 16.28 14.89
C GLU A 274 3.64 15.29 14.05
N GLN A 275 3.69 15.37 12.72
CA GLN A 275 2.91 14.56 11.76
C GLN A 275 1.38 14.66 11.92
N ASN A 276 0.89 15.68 12.64
CA ASN A 276 -0.53 16.00 12.78
C ASN A 276 -1.00 16.85 11.59
N TYR A 277 -1.03 16.22 10.40
CA TYR A 277 -1.29 16.89 9.13
C TYR A 277 -2.69 17.54 9.05
N GLU A 278 -3.67 17.03 9.80
CA GLU A 278 -5.02 17.62 9.88
C GLU A 278 -5.00 19.01 10.55
N LYS A 279 -4.45 19.12 11.77
CA LYS A 279 -4.30 20.41 12.46
C LYS A 279 -3.39 21.37 11.71
N ALA A 280 -2.32 20.85 11.11
CA ALA A 280 -1.44 21.67 10.26
C ALA A 280 -2.20 22.24 9.06
N PHE A 281 -3.08 21.47 8.41
CA PHE A 281 -3.90 21.94 7.29
C PHE A 281 -4.93 22.99 7.72
N ASP A 282 -5.64 22.78 8.82
CA ASP A 282 -6.62 23.75 9.34
C ASP A 282 -5.98 25.08 9.75
N LEU A 283 -4.77 25.06 10.31
CA LEU A 283 -4.03 26.28 10.65
C LEU A 283 -3.46 26.97 9.41
N VAL A 284 -2.99 26.23 8.41
CA VAL A 284 -2.58 26.78 7.11
C VAL A 284 -3.75 27.45 6.38
N GLU A 285 -4.94 26.84 6.38
CA GLU A 285 -6.16 27.46 5.84
C GLU A 285 -6.54 28.74 6.60
N GLN A 286 -6.34 28.78 7.93
CA GLN A 286 -6.54 30.01 8.72
C GLN A 286 -5.51 31.09 8.38
N ALA A 287 -4.23 30.75 8.24
CA ALA A 287 -3.18 31.69 7.83
C ALA A 287 -3.47 32.27 6.43
N LEU A 288 -3.86 31.43 5.46
CA LEU A 288 -4.19 31.85 4.09
C LEU A 288 -5.49 32.66 3.99
N ARG A 289 -6.41 32.56 4.96
CA ARG A 289 -7.57 33.47 5.06
C ARG A 289 -7.17 34.88 5.52
N ILE A 290 -6.08 35.01 6.28
CA ILE A 290 -5.55 36.31 6.72
C ILE A 290 -4.64 36.91 5.64
N ALA A 291 -3.77 36.10 5.02
CA ALA A 291 -2.88 36.49 3.94
C ALA A 291 -2.89 35.47 2.79
N PRO A 292 -3.77 35.63 1.78
CA PRO A 292 -3.93 34.67 0.67
C PRO A 292 -2.73 34.51 -0.27
N GLN A 293 -1.69 35.33 -0.10
CA GLN A 293 -0.45 35.34 -0.90
C GLN A 293 0.79 35.04 -0.06
N ASP A 294 0.63 34.54 1.17
CA ASP A 294 1.77 34.17 2.00
C ASP A 294 2.51 32.95 1.42
N LYS A 295 3.80 33.14 1.09
CA LYS A 295 4.61 32.13 0.39
C LYS A 295 4.82 30.88 1.24
N ASP A 296 5.09 31.04 2.53
CA ASP A 296 5.44 29.94 3.42
C ASP A 296 4.20 29.10 3.76
N ALA A 297 3.04 29.74 3.92
CA ALA A 297 1.75 29.04 4.02
C ALA A 297 1.35 28.34 2.72
N LEU A 298 1.61 28.91 1.54
CA LEU A 298 1.39 28.25 0.25
C LEU A 298 2.34 27.06 0.03
N ILE A 299 3.61 27.15 0.45
CA ILE A 299 4.56 26.03 0.46
C ILE A 299 4.06 24.92 1.38
N LEU A 300 3.72 25.24 2.63
CA LEU A 300 3.27 24.24 3.61
C LEU A 300 1.94 23.59 3.18
N LYS A 301 1.01 24.35 2.59
CA LYS A 301 -0.20 23.81 1.95
C LYS A 301 0.13 22.86 0.80
N GLY A 302 1.06 23.25 -0.08
CA GLY A 302 1.50 22.41 -1.19
C GLY A 302 2.16 21.11 -0.74
N GLN A 303 2.95 21.15 0.34
CA GLN A 303 3.54 19.98 0.98
C GLN A 303 2.47 19.06 1.60
N LEU A 304 1.56 19.61 2.41
CA LEU A 304 0.44 18.88 3.01
C LEU A 304 -0.45 18.20 1.96
N LEU A 305 -0.81 18.92 0.88
CA LEU A 305 -1.60 18.37 -0.22
C LEU A 305 -0.81 17.32 -1.03
N GLY A 306 0.51 17.46 -1.15
CA GLY A 306 1.39 16.47 -1.75
C GLY A 306 1.44 15.17 -0.94
N THR A 307 1.66 15.26 0.37
CA THR A 307 1.65 14.14 1.32
C THR A 307 0.28 13.45 1.38
N ALA A 308 -0.81 14.22 1.28
CA ALA A 308 -2.18 13.72 1.17
C ALA A 308 -2.55 13.18 -0.24
N GLY A 309 -1.64 13.18 -1.22
CA GLY A 309 -1.91 12.71 -2.59
C GLY A 309 -2.90 13.56 -3.39
N ARG A 310 -3.29 14.75 -2.89
CA ARG A 310 -4.25 15.69 -3.49
C ARG A 310 -3.58 16.51 -4.61
N TYR A 311 -2.93 15.83 -5.54
CA TYR A 311 -2.03 16.40 -6.56
C TYR A 311 -2.65 17.52 -7.42
N ASN A 312 -3.96 17.48 -7.68
CA ASN A 312 -4.64 18.54 -8.43
C ASN A 312 -4.69 19.86 -7.64
N GLU A 313 -4.98 19.81 -6.35
CA GLU A 313 -5.05 20.97 -5.46
C GLU A 313 -3.65 21.43 -5.05
N ALA A 314 -2.71 20.49 -4.89
CA ALA A 314 -1.28 20.80 -4.75
C ALA A 314 -0.80 21.59 -5.98
N ARG A 315 -1.12 21.15 -7.21
CA ARG A 315 -0.75 21.87 -8.44
C ARG A 315 -1.34 23.28 -8.47
N GLN A 316 -2.61 23.48 -8.10
CA GLN A 316 -3.22 24.81 -8.01
C GLN A 316 -2.52 25.71 -6.97
N THR A 317 -2.20 25.15 -5.80
CA THR A 317 -1.50 25.87 -4.72
C THR A 317 -0.08 26.27 -5.13
N ILE A 318 0.63 25.38 -5.83
CA ILE A 318 1.97 25.63 -6.37
C ILE A 318 1.92 26.63 -7.53
N GLU A 319 0.85 26.63 -8.34
CA GLU A 319 0.63 27.64 -9.38
C GLU A 319 0.31 29.02 -8.79
N GLN A 320 -0.36 29.09 -7.63
CA GLN A 320 -0.50 30.33 -6.86
C GLN A 320 0.84 30.79 -6.27
N LEU A 321 1.62 29.88 -5.66
CA LEU A 321 2.96 30.17 -5.14
C LEU A 321 3.88 30.74 -6.24
N LEU A 322 3.90 30.13 -7.43
CA LEU A 322 4.74 30.57 -8.55
C LEU A 322 4.22 31.83 -9.28
N GLN A 323 2.96 32.23 -9.04
CA GLN A 323 2.47 33.57 -9.43
C GLN A 323 2.94 34.65 -8.46
N VAL A 324 3.02 34.35 -7.16
CA VAL A 324 3.54 35.26 -6.12
C VAL A 324 5.07 35.31 -6.12
N ASP A 325 5.73 34.21 -6.49
CA ASP A 325 7.19 34.09 -6.55
C ASP A 325 7.66 33.20 -7.72
N PRO A 326 7.80 33.77 -8.93
CA PRO A 326 8.28 33.03 -10.11
C PRO A 326 9.71 32.47 -9.99
N ASN A 327 10.50 32.91 -9.00
CA ASN A 327 11.89 32.51 -8.78
C ASN A 327 12.04 31.56 -7.57
N ASN A 328 10.95 31.03 -7.03
CA ASN A 328 10.99 30.08 -5.92
C ASN A 328 11.41 28.68 -6.39
N ALA A 329 12.69 28.32 -6.23
CA ALA A 329 13.23 27.01 -6.64
C ALA A 329 12.46 25.83 -6.03
N MET A 330 12.08 25.91 -4.75
CA MET A 330 11.29 24.88 -4.08
C MET A 330 9.91 24.71 -4.72
N GLY A 331 9.23 25.79 -5.07
CA GLY A 331 7.97 25.76 -5.83
C GLY A 331 8.11 25.05 -7.18
N TRP A 332 9.22 25.26 -7.90
CA TRP A 332 9.53 24.55 -9.15
C TRP A 332 9.83 23.05 -8.92
N SER A 333 10.54 22.68 -7.85
CA SER A 333 10.74 21.27 -7.47
C SER A 333 9.45 20.57 -7.07
N MET A 334 8.60 21.23 -6.27
CA MET A 334 7.28 20.72 -5.88
C MET A 334 6.37 20.55 -7.11
N ARG A 335 6.40 21.49 -8.06
CA ARG A 335 5.70 21.39 -9.35
C ARG A 335 6.14 20.15 -10.12
N ALA A 336 7.44 19.88 -10.18
CA ALA A 336 8.00 18.71 -10.87
C ALA A 336 7.52 17.39 -10.25
N VAL A 337 7.56 17.24 -8.92
CA VAL A 337 7.08 16.04 -8.22
C VAL A 337 5.60 15.80 -8.50
N VAL A 338 4.77 16.83 -8.38
CA VAL A 338 3.32 16.75 -8.61
C VAL A 338 2.99 16.36 -10.06
N LEU A 339 3.67 16.97 -11.05
CA LEU A 339 3.50 16.62 -12.46
C LEU A 339 3.98 15.20 -12.79
N SER A 340 5.06 14.72 -12.14
CA SER A 340 5.55 13.35 -12.30
C SER A 340 4.53 12.32 -11.80
N ASN A 341 3.92 12.57 -10.63
CA ASN A 341 2.87 11.72 -10.07
C ASN A 341 1.57 11.74 -10.90
N GLN A 342 1.35 12.80 -11.69
CA GLN A 342 0.28 12.90 -12.69
C GLN A 342 0.65 12.28 -14.06
N GLY A 343 1.87 11.75 -14.23
CA GLY A 343 2.35 11.19 -15.50
C GLY A 343 2.78 12.22 -16.55
N HIS A 344 2.82 13.50 -16.21
CA HIS A 344 3.21 14.61 -17.09
C HIS A 344 4.74 14.79 -17.15
N TYR A 345 5.48 13.71 -17.37
CA TYR A 345 6.93 13.63 -17.18
C TYR A 345 7.75 14.71 -17.92
N LYS A 346 7.33 15.15 -19.12
CA LYS A 346 8.02 16.23 -19.85
C LYS A 346 7.95 17.57 -19.11
N GLN A 347 6.74 17.97 -18.69
CA GLN A 347 6.53 19.19 -17.91
C GLN A 347 7.14 19.09 -16.50
N ALA A 348 7.26 17.88 -15.96
CA ALA A 348 8.02 17.62 -14.74
C ALA A 348 9.53 17.86 -14.91
N LEU A 349 10.11 17.43 -16.04
CA LEU A 349 11.51 17.72 -16.38
C LEU A 349 11.74 19.23 -16.59
N GLU A 350 10.89 19.90 -17.37
CA GLU A 350 10.94 21.36 -17.56
C GLU A 350 10.90 22.09 -16.20
N SER A 351 10.05 21.63 -15.26
CA SER A 351 9.92 22.22 -13.92
C SER A 351 11.13 21.96 -13.03
N ILE A 352 11.73 20.76 -13.03
CA ILE A 352 12.92 20.48 -12.21
C ILE A 352 14.19 21.10 -12.78
N GLU A 353 14.27 21.26 -14.11
CA GLU A 353 15.34 22.02 -14.75
C GLU A 353 15.25 23.50 -14.40
N ARG A 354 14.05 24.10 -14.39
CA ARG A 354 13.86 25.47 -13.89
C ARG A 354 14.21 25.64 -12.40
N SER A 355 14.00 24.62 -11.58
CA SER A 355 14.48 24.62 -10.19
C SER A 355 16.02 24.62 -10.13
N LEU A 356 16.68 23.75 -10.90
CA LEU A 356 18.15 23.66 -10.97
C LEU A 356 18.81 24.88 -11.63
N GLU A 357 18.10 25.68 -12.43
CA GLU A 357 18.55 27.00 -12.89
C GLU A 357 18.60 28.04 -11.76
N LEU A 358 17.75 27.88 -10.74
CA LEU A 358 17.61 28.80 -9.60
C LEU A 358 18.47 28.36 -8.40
N ASP A 359 18.61 27.05 -8.18
CA ASP A 359 19.52 26.43 -7.20
C ASP A 359 20.25 25.23 -7.82
N ALA A 360 21.39 25.50 -8.45
CA ALA A 360 22.17 24.52 -9.20
C ALA A 360 22.92 23.48 -8.33
N GLN A 361 22.92 23.62 -7.00
CA GLN A 361 23.59 22.69 -6.08
C GLN A 361 22.62 21.87 -5.23
N ASN A 362 21.31 22.02 -5.43
CA ASN A 362 20.28 21.33 -4.66
C ASN A 362 20.28 19.79 -4.87
N PRO A 363 20.68 18.97 -3.87
CA PRO A 363 20.80 17.53 -4.05
C PRO A 363 19.44 16.84 -4.23
N GLU A 364 18.38 17.37 -3.61
CA GLU A 364 17.02 16.84 -3.73
C GLU A 364 16.49 17.05 -5.16
N SER A 365 16.79 18.19 -5.77
CA SER A 365 16.35 18.48 -7.14
C SER A 365 17.03 17.58 -8.17
N TYR A 366 18.29 17.19 -7.96
CA TYR A 366 18.93 16.13 -8.77
C TYR A 366 18.29 14.76 -8.55
N ALA A 367 17.94 14.39 -7.31
CA ALA A 367 17.24 13.13 -7.02
C ALA A 367 15.85 13.08 -7.69
N ILE A 368 15.09 14.17 -7.60
CA ILE A 368 13.79 14.32 -8.29
C ILE A 368 13.97 14.18 -9.81
N LYS A 369 14.97 14.86 -10.41
CA LYS A 369 15.25 14.75 -11.85
C LYS A 369 15.52 13.31 -12.28
N ASN A 370 16.36 12.58 -11.54
CA ASN A 370 16.64 11.16 -11.82
C ASN A 370 15.36 10.31 -11.79
N ASN A 371 14.55 10.45 -10.72
CA ASN A 371 13.30 9.70 -10.55
C ASN A 371 12.30 9.97 -11.70
N ILE A 372 12.22 11.22 -12.19
CA ILE A 372 11.39 11.58 -13.35
C ILE A 372 11.91 10.91 -14.62
N THR A 373 13.23 10.92 -14.86
CA THR A 373 13.80 10.27 -16.07
C THR A 373 13.60 8.75 -16.09
N GLU A 374 13.72 8.07 -14.94
CA GLU A 374 13.42 6.63 -14.83
C GLU A 374 11.93 6.36 -15.08
N SER A 375 11.04 7.12 -14.44
CA SER A 375 9.58 7.00 -14.62
C SER A 375 9.16 7.22 -16.07
N MET A 376 9.78 8.21 -16.75
CA MET A 376 9.54 8.48 -18.17
C MET A 376 10.03 7.34 -19.07
N ALA A 377 11.21 6.78 -18.81
CA ALA A 377 11.74 5.66 -19.57
C ALA A 377 10.89 4.38 -19.41
N LEU A 378 10.37 4.14 -18.21
CA LEU A 378 9.41 3.07 -17.94
C LEU A 378 8.09 3.29 -18.70
N ALA A 379 7.52 4.50 -18.66
CA ALA A 379 6.30 4.84 -19.38
C ALA A 379 6.47 4.72 -20.92
N GLU A 380 7.60 5.15 -21.48
CA GLU A 380 7.91 4.96 -22.90
C GLU A 380 8.02 3.49 -23.29
N SER A 381 8.57 2.63 -22.42
CA SER A 381 8.64 1.19 -22.68
C SER A 381 7.26 0.54 -22.75
N GLN A 382 6.32 1.00 -21.91
CA GLN A 382 4.92 0.54 -21.90
C GLN A 382 4.15 1.05 -23.12
N ALA A 383 4.31 2.32 -23.49
CA ALA A 383 3.68 2.91 -24.68
C ALA A 383 4.15 2.26 -26.00
N LYS A 384 5.42 1.88 -26.09
CA LYS A 384 5.95 1.11 -27.23
C LYS A 384 5.42 -0.34 -27.27
N GLY A 385 4.98 -0.88 -26.13
CA GLY A 385 4.37 -2.21 -26.04
C GLY A 385 2.90 -2.27 -26.48
N SER A 386 2.14 -1.18 -26.41
CA SER A 386 0.70 -1.16 -26.69
C SER A 386 0.32 -0.88 -28.16
N SER A 387 1.25 -0.45 -29.00
CA SER A 387 1.00 -0.09 -30.41
C SER A 387 0.98 -1.28 -31.41
N ALA A 388 1.10 -2.53 -30.96
CA ALA A 388 1.46 -3.68 -31.80
C ALA A 388 0.41 -4.82 -31.84
N THR A 389 -0.84 -4.50 -32.15
CA THR A 389 -1.95 -5.48 -32.31
C THR A 389 -1.88 -6.28 -33.61
N GLY A 390 -0.83 -7.10 -33.79
CA GLY A 390 -0.64 -7.89 -35.02
C GLY A 390 0.29 -9.11 -34.88
N LYS A 391 -0.27 -10.26 -34.47
CA LYS A 391 0.37 -11.60 -34.50
C LYS A 391 1.84 -11.65 -34.01
N PHE A 392 2.09 -11.45 -32.72
CA PHE A 392 3.38 -11.77 -32.11
C PHE A 392 3.25 -12.78 -30.96
N LYS A 393 4.15 -13.76 -30.90
CA LYS A 393 4.31 -14.65 -29.72
C LYS A 393 4.77 -13.80 -28.53
N LEU A 394 4.45 -14.21 -27.29
CA LEU A 394 4.79 -13.45 -26.08
C LEU A 394 6.21 -12.84 -26.15
N PRO A 395 6.35 -11.50 -26.14
CA PRO A 395 7.56 -10.87 -25.68
C PRO A 395 7.58 -11.00 -24.15
N VAL A 396 7.82 -12.22 -23.67
CA VAL A 396 8.62 -12.37 -22.44
C VAL A 396 9.86 -11.54 -22.72
N GLU A 397 10.19 -10.55 -21.88
CA GLU A 397 11.51 -9.92 -21.98
C GLU A 397 12.57 -10.89 -21.49
N ARG A 398 12.85 -11.85 -22.38
CA ARG A 398 14.19 -12.34 -22.64
C ARG A 398 15.02 -11.10 -22.95
N THR A 399 15.53 -10.46 -21.90
CA THR A 399 16.71 -9.59 -21.89
C THR A 399 17.85 -10.36 -22.54
N SER A 400 17.83 -10.44 -23.88
CA SER A 400 18.12 -11.62 -24.73
C SER A 400 18.52 -12.89 -23.97
N THR A 401 17.82 -14.02 -24.13
CA THR A 401 18.24 -15.28 -23.47
C THR A 401 19.70 -15.62 -23.75
N GLY A 402 20.24 -15.20 -24.90
CA GLY A 402 21.68 -15.00 -25.10
C GLY A 402 22.28 -14.03 -24.07
N LYS A 403 22.13 -12.70 -24.22
CA LYS A 403 22.72 -11.68 -23.31
C LYS A 403 22.63 -12.01 -21.80
N ALA A 404 21.50 -12.49 -21.28
CA ALA A 404 21.36 -12.86 -19.87
C ALA A 404 22.07 -14.17 -19.48
N PHE A 405 22.14 -15.15 -20.39
CA PHE A 405 22.96 -16.36 -20.23
C PHE A 405 24.45 -16.05 -20.39
N TRP A 406 24.84 -15.21 -21.35
CA TRP A 406 26.21 -14.72 -21.57
C TRP A 406 26.73 -13.91 -20.37
N ARG A 407 25.88 -13.13 -19.68
CA ARG A 407 26.21 -12.54 -18.37
C ARG A 407 26.50 -13.63 -17.32
N GLY A 408 25.70 -14.69 -17.27
CA GLY A 408 25.95 -15.86 -16.41
C GLY A 408 27.23 -16.62 -16.78
N LEU A 409 27.53 -16.78 -18.06
CA LEU A 409 28.78 -17.39 -18.52
C LEU A 409 30.00 -16.52 -18.18
N GLY A 410 29.89 -15.21 -18.40
CA GLY A 410 30.93 -14.23 -18.04
C GLY A 410 31.22 -14.21 -16.55
N LEU A 411 30.20 -14.34 -15.69
CA LEU A 411 30.38 -14.52 -14.24
C LEU A 411 31.05 -15.86 -13.88
N HIS A 412 30.77 -16.93 -14.63
CA HIS A 412 31.46 -18.22 -14.46
C HIS A 412 32.95 -18.12 -14.85
N ILE A 413 33.25 -17.50 -15.99
CA ILE A 413 34.62 -17.25 -16.45
C ILE A 413 35.35 -16.33 -15.46
N LEU A 414 34.71 -15.28 -14.96
CA LEU A 414 35.27 -14.37 -13.95
C LEU A 414 35.60 -15.12 -12.65
N GLY A 415 34.75 -16.02 -12.17
CA GLY A 415 35.02 -16.85 -11.00
C GLY A 415 36.26 -17.75 -11.17
N ILE A 416 36.42 -18.37 -12.35
CA ILE A 416 37.61 -19.16 -12.71
C ILE A 416 38.86 -18.27 -12.77
N LEU A 417 38.77 -17.09 -13.41
CA LEU A 417 39.87 -16.15 -13.53
C LEU A 417 40.31 -15.59 -12.17
N MET A 418 39.39 -15.21 -11.28
CA MET A 418 39.74 -14.80 -9.92
C MET A 418 40.36 -15.95 -9.12
N GLY A 419 39.91 -17.19 -9.31
CA GLY A 419 40.58 -18.38 -8.77
C GLY A 419 42.04 -18.50 -9.21
N GLY A 420 42.29 -18.42 -10.52
CA GLY A 420 43.63 -18.48 -11.11
C GLY A 420 44.54 -17.32 -10.70
N ILE A 421 44.00 -16.10 -10.61
CA ILE A 421 44.73 -14.92 -10.10
C ILE A 421 45.05 -15.09 -8.62
N GLY A 422 44.10 -15.56 -7.80
CA GLY A 422 44.32 -15.87 -6.39
C GLY A 422 45.44 -16.88 -6.18
N PHE A 423 45.48 -17.93 -7.00
CA PHE A 423 46.61 -18.88 -7.02
C PHE A 423 47.93 -18.21 -7.44
N ALA A 424 47.95 -17.44 -8.54
CA ALA A 424 49.18 -16.77 -8.98
C ALA A 424 49.77 -15.85 -7.89
N LEU A 425 48.93 -15.15 -7.14
CA LEU A 425 49.33 -14.32 -6.00
C LEU A 425 49.93 -15.14 -4.84
N LEU A 426 49.51 -16.39 -4.62
CA LEU A 426 50.12 -17.31 -3.65
C LEU A 426 51.52 -17.80 -4.07
N SER A 427 51.92 -17.61 -5.32
CA SER A 427 53.25 -17.93 -5.84
C SER A 427 54.22 -16.74 -5.86
N VAL A 428 53.76 -15.52 -5.57
CA VAL A 428 54.61 -14.32 -5.55
C VAL A 428 55.12 -14.07 -4.12
N ALA A 429 56.42 -14.28 -3.90
CA ALA A 429 57.06 -14.18 -2.57
C ALA A 429 56.89 -12.81 -1.88
N SER A 430 56.61 -11.74 -2.64
CA SER A 430 56.40 -10.38 -2.13
C SER A 430 54.97 -10.11 -1.62
N ILE A 431 54.04 -11.05 -1.75
CA ILE A 431 52.61 -10.84 -1.47
C ILE A 431 52.16 -11.71 -0.28
N PRO A 432 51.47 -11.15 0.74
CA PRO A 432 51.01 -11.94 1.89
C PRO A 432 50.00 -13.02 1.48
N TYR A 433 50.23 -14.27 1.92
CA TYR A 433 49.36 -15.42 1.64
C TYR A 433 47.84 -15.18 1.86
N PRO A 434 47.37 -14.42 2.87
CA PRO A 434 45.95 -14.11 3.02
C PRO A 434 45.32 -13.41 1.81
N VAL A 435 46.08 -12.61 1.06
CA VAL A 435 45.56 -11.88 -0.12
C VAL A 435 45.17 -12.86 -1.23
N GLY A 436 46.04 -13.81 -1.55
CA GLY A 436 45.74 -14.86 -2.54
C GLY A 436 44.58 -15.76 -2.12
N LEU A 437 44.48 -16.08 -0.82
CA LEU A 437 43.37 -16.84 -0.24
C LEU A 437 42.03 -16.09 -0.35
N VAL A 438 41.99 -14.79 -0.06
CA VAL A 438 40.77 -13.96 -0.21
C VAL A 438 40.34 -13.87 -1.67
N VAL A 439 41.28 -13.68 -2.60
CA VAL A 439 40.98 -13.60 -4.04
C VAL A 439 40.47 -14.95 -4.58
N ALA A 440 41.10 -16.07 -4.19
CA ALA A 440 40.69 -17.41 -4.61
C ALA A 440 39.34 -17.85 -4.01
N SER A 441 39.04 -17.47 -2.76
CA SER A 441 37.74 -17.76 -2.12
C SER A 441 36.61 -16.88 -2.66
N LEU A 442 36.89 -15.62 -3.02
CA LEU A 442 35.93 -14.76 -3.72
C LEU A 442 35.56 -15.33 -5.10
N GLY A 443 36.55 -15.82 -5.87
CA GLY A 443 36.29 -16.51 -7.14
C GLY A 443 35.40 -17.75 -6.98
N LEU A 444 35.64 -18.55 -5.96
CA LEU A 444 34.82 -19.73 -5.62
C LEU A 444 33.39 -19.34 -5.20
N ALA A 445 33.22 -18.28 -4.42
CA ALA A 445 31.91 -17.77 -4.04
C ALA A 445 31.10 -17.27 -5.25
N VAL A 446 31.76 -16.56 -6.18
CA VAL A 446 31.14 -16.13 -7.46
C VAL A 446 30.63 -17.33 -8.25
N LEU A 447 31.41 -18.42 -8.36
CA LEU A 447 30.99 -19.65 -9.04
C LEU A 447 29.73 -20.26 -8.41
N VAL A 448 29.73 -20.49 -7.10
CA VAL A 448 28.62 -21.15 -6.39
C VAL A 448 27.34 -20.32 -6.43
N VAL A 449 27.43 -19.00 -6.19
CA VAL A 449 26.26 -18.11 -6.23
C VAL A 449 25.69 -18.01 -7.65
N ASN A 450 26.55 -17.91 -8.67
CA ASN A 450 26.13 -17.84 -10.06
C ASN A 450 25.50 -19.16 -10.55
N ALA A 451 26.08 -20.32 -10.19
CA ALA A 451 25.50 -21.63 -10.48
C ALA A 451 24.11 -21.81 -9.85
N THR A 452 23.98 -21.50 -8.56
CA THR A 452 22.71 -21.59 -7.81
C THR A 452 21.63 -20.68 -8.42
N ARG A 453 21.96 -19.40 -8.63
CA ARG A 453 21.04 -18.39 -9.20
C ARG A 453 20.70 -18.67 -10.66
N GLY A 454 21.66 -19.19 -11.44
CA GLY A 454 21.49 -19.57 -12.83
C GLY A 454 20.58 -20.78 -13.00
N ALA A 455 20.78 -21.84 -12.21
CA ALA A 455 19.91 -23.01 -12.21
C ALA A 455 18.48 -22.69 -11.75
N PHE A 456 18.32 -21.83 -10.74
CA PHE A 456 17.00 -21.36 -10.33
C PHE A 456 16.28 -20.61 -11.47
N ARG A 457 16.94 -19.61 -12.09
CA ARG A 457 16.33 -18.75 -13.14
C ARG A 457 16.15 -19.47 -14.49
N TYR A 458 17.13 -20.24 -14.95
CA TYR A 458 17.15 -20.82 -16.29
C TYR A 458 16.94 -22.34 -16.33
N GLY A 459 16.86 -23.00 -15.17
CA GLY A 459 16.58 -24.43 -15.06
C GLY A 459 17.71 -25.31 -15.58
N ILE A 460 17.31 -26.45 -16.17
CA ILE A 460 18.21 -27.52 -16.63
C ILE A 460 19.30 -27.01 -17.58
N LEU A 461 19.02 -25.97 -18.40
CA LEU A 461 20.01 -25.39 -19.32
C LEU A 461 21.28 -24.87 -18.62
N PHE A 462 21.15 -24.30 -17.42
CA PHE A 462 22.31 -23.81 -16.66
C PHE A 462 23.00 -24.92 -15.84
N LEU A 463 22.25 -25.94 -15.44
CA LEU A 463 22.83 -27.16 -14.87
C LEU A 463 23.72 -27.86 -15.92
N VAL A 464 23.24 -28.02 -17.15
CA VAL A 464 24.02 -28.60 -18.26
C VAL A 464 25.29 -27.80 -18.53
N LEU A 465 25.23 -26.45 -18.53
CA LEU A 465 26.43 -25.61 -18.63
C LEU A 465 27.42 -25.87 -17.48
N THR A 466 26.93 -25.94 -16.24
CA THR A 466 27.76 -26.17 -15.05
C THR A 466 28.40 -27.56 -15.08
N VAL A 467 27.68 -28.59 -15.56
CA VAL A 467 28.23 -29.94 -15.80
C VAL A 467 29.31 -29.91 -16.90
N LEU A 468 29.10 -29.18 -18.00
CA LEU A 468 30.09 -29.07 -19.07
C LEU A 468 31.40 -28.44 -18.59
N ILE A 469 31.31 -27.37 -17.79
CA ILE A 469 32.48 -26.72 -17.16
C ILE A 469 33.16 -27.68 -16.17
N ALA A 470 32.39 -28.40 -15.36
CA ALA A 470 32.92 -29.40 -14.42
C ALA A 470 33.66 -30.55 -15.12
N VAL A 471 33.13 -31.06 -16.24
CA VAL A 471 33.78 -32.11 -17.05
C VAL A 471 35.09 -31.62 -17.67
N ILE A 472 35.15 -30.37 -18.16
CA ILE A 472 36.39 -29.75 -18.66
C ILE A 472 37.43 -29.63 -17.52
N GLY A 473 37.01 -29.21 -16.33
CA GLY A 473 37.89 -29.17 -15.15
C GLY A 473 38.40 -30.55 -14.73
N LEU A 474 37.55 -31.58 -14.79
CA LEU A 474 37.91 -32.96 -14.47
C LEU A 474 38.91 -33.55 -15.48
N ALA A 475 38.75 -33.23 -16.77
CA ALA A 475 39.72 -33.59 -17.81
C ALA A 475 41.08 -32.90 -17.59
N GLY A 476 41.09 -31.65 -17.11
CA GLY A 476 42.31 -30.95 -16.69
C GLY A 476 43.02 -31.65 -15.52
N LEU A 477 42.28 -32.03 -14.48
CA LEU A 477 42.82 -32.82 -13.35
C LEU A 477 43.36 -34.19 -13.80
N PHE A 478 42.70 -34.85 -14.76
CA PHE A 478 43.20 -36.12 -15.33
C PHE A 478 44.48 -35.92 -16.15
N GLY A 479 44.62 -34.79 -16.86
CA GLY A 479 45.87 -34.39 -17.52
C GLY A 479 47.03 -34.20 -16.53
N LEU A 480 46.79 -33.49 -15.43
CA LEU A 480 47.75 -33.34 -14.33
C LEU A 480 48.12 -34.67 -13.68
N TYR A 481 47.13 -35.56 -13.46
CA TYR A 481 47.37 -36.91 -12.97
C TYR A 481 48.27 -37.73 -13.92
N LYS A 482 48.09 -37.61 -15.24
CA LYS A 482 48.97 -38.26 -16.23
C LYS A 482 50.40 -37.70 -16.24
N GLN A 483 50.61 -36.47 -15.74
CA GLN A 483 51.92 -35.83 -15.56
C GLN A 483 52.45 -35.93 -14.11
N SER A 484 51.81 -36.73 -13.26
CA SER A 484 52.12 -36.81 -11.81
C SER A 484 53.56 -37.22 -11.49
N THR A 485 54.23 -38.01 -12.34
CA THR A 485 55.65 -38.34 -12.20
C THR A 485 56.54 -37.10 -12.29
N ILE A 486 56.37 -36.29 -13.34
CA ILE A 486 57.12 -35.03 -13.53
C ILE A 486 56.84 -34.07 -12.36
N LEU A 487 55.59 -34.02 -11.88
CA LEU A 487 55.20 -33.19 -10.74
C LEU A 487 55.85 -33.68 -9.43
N PHE A 488 55.99 -34.99 -9.26
CA PHE A 488 56.65 -35.62 -8.10
C PHE A 488 58.16 -35.39 -8.11
N ASP A 489 58.81 -35.52 -9.28
CA ASP A 489 60.23 -35.22 -9.46
C ASP A 489 60.51 -33.75 -9.08
N GLN A 490 59.69 -32.80 -9.57
CA GLN A 490 59.79 -31.39 -9.19
C GLN A 490 59.54 -31.15 -7.69
N LEU A 491 58.62 -31.88 -7.06
CA LEU A 491 58.41 -31.84 -5.60
C LEU A 491 59.63 -32.32 -4.81
N SER A 492 60.34 -33.33 -5.32
CA SER A 492 61.55 -33.87 -4.66
C SER A 492 62.72 -32.88 -4.68
N VAL A 493 62.82 -32.07 -5.74
CA VAL A 493 63.85 -31.02 -5.88
C VAL A 493 63.44 -29.73 -5.16
N HIS A 494 62.13 -29.42 -5.10
CA HIS A 494 61.60 -28.20 -4.50
C HIS A 494 60.44 -28.46 -3.51
N PRO A 495 60.71 -28.95 -2.27
CA PRO A 495 59.68 -29.27 -1.28
C PRO A 495 58.78 -28.11 -0.86
N SER A 496 59.21 -26.86 -1.06
CA SER A 496 58.41 -25.66 -0.81
C SER A 496 57.14 -25.58 -1.68
N LEU A 497 57.14 -26.22 -2.86
CA LEU A 497 56.00 -26.25 -3.78
C LEU A 497 54.84 -27.15 -3.32
N LEU A 498 55.07 -28.02 -2.33
CA LEU A 498 54.04 -28.94 -1.79
C LEU A 498 52.79 -28.18 -1.29
N ARG A 499 52.96 -27.04 -0.62
CA ARG A 499 51.84 -26.23 -0.08
C ARG A 499 50.99 -25.58 -1.18
N PRO A 500 51.54 -24.81 -2.14
CA PRO A 500 50.71 -24.26 -3.22
C PRO A 500 50.09 -25.34 -4.11
N ILE A 501 50.79 -26.44 -4.40
CA ILE A 501 50.26 -27.52 -5.25
C ILE A 501 49.08 -28.26 -4.57
N THR A 502 49.19 -28.57 -3.27
CA THR A 502 48.06 -29.18 -2.53
C THR A 502 46.88 -28.22 -2.40
N PHE A 503 47.11 -26.92 -2.20
CA PHE A 503 46.06 -25.91 -2.20
C PHE A 503 45.35 -25.80 -3.56
N VAL A 504 46.09 -25.79 -4.68
CA VAL A 504 45.51 -25.80 -6.03
C VAL A 504 44.64 -27.02 -6.27
N LEU A 505 45.11 -28.22 -5.88
CA LEU A 505 44.35 -29.46 -6.06
C LEU A 505 43.00 -29.39 -5.31
N LEU A 506 43.02 -28.96 -4.05
CA LEU A 506 41.82 -28.78 -3.23
C LEU A 506 40.88 -27.70 -3.79
N TRP A 507 41.42 -26.57 -4.26
CA TRP A 507 40.62 -25.50 -4.85
C TRP A 507 39.96 -25.93 -6.17
N LEU A 508 40.68 -26.65 -7.04
CA LEU A 508 40.12 -27.21 -8.28
C LEU A 508 38.99 -28.21 -8.00
N ILE A 509 39.17 -29.10 -7.01
CA ILE A 509 38.12 -30.03 -6.57
C ILE A 509 36.90 -29.24 -6.05
N ALA A 510 37.10 -28.19 -5.25
CA ALA A 510 36.01 -27.35 -4.73
C ALA A 510 35.29 -26.56 -5.86
N ALA A 511 36.03 -26.02 -6.82
CA ALA A 511 35.51 -25.28 -7.97
C ALA A 511 34.73 -26.16 -8.97
N ILE A 512 35.00 -27.47 -8.99
CA ILE A 512 34.22 -28.45 -9.75
C ILE A 512 32.96 -28.87 -8.97
N THR A 513 33.10 -29.18 -7.68
CA THR A 513 32.04 -29.84 -6.88
C THR A 513 31.00 -28.87 -6.31
N LEU A 514 31.40 -27.74 -5.72
CA LEU A 514 30.48 -26.84 -5.04
C LEU A 514 29.50 -26.13 -5.99
N PRO A 515 29.89 -25.70 -7.21
CA PRO A 515 28.93 -25.13 -8.16
C PRO A 515 27.91 -26.15 -8.67
N LEU A 516 28.27 -27.44 -8.80
CA LEU A 516 27.31 -28.50 -9.11
C LEU A 516 26.27 -28.67 -8.01
N ILE A 517 26.70 -28.71 -6.73
CA ILE A 517 25.81 -28.82 -5.57
C ILE A 517 24.88 -27.61 -5.50
N GLY A 518 25.41 -26.39 -5.66
CA GLY A 518 24.61 -25.15 -5.72
C GLY A 518 23.62 -25.14 -6.88
N SER A 519 24.04 -25.58 -8.07
CA SER A 519 23.16 -25.74 -9.23
C SER A 519 22.03 -26.75 -8.99
N LEU A 520 22.29 -27.85 -8.27
CA LEU A 520 21.27 -28.82 -7.89
C LEU A 520 20.26 -28.21 -6.90
N GLY A 521 20.76 -27.52 -5.87
CA GLY A 521 19.93 -26.79 -4.90
C GLY A 521 19.03 -25.76 -5.57
N GLY A 522 19.57 -24.94 -6.48
CA GLY A 522 18.81 -23.96 -7.26
C GLY A 522 17.72 -24.58 -8.13
N LEU A 523 17.98 -25.76 -8.72
CA LEU A 523 16.97 -26.51 -9.49
C LEU A 523 15.86 -27.06 -8.57
N ILE A 524 16.20 -27.59 -7.40
CA ILE A 524 15.24 -28.11 -6.41
C ILE A 524 14.38 -26.96 -5.86
N SER A 525 14.97 -25.83 -5.48
CA SER A 525 14.23 -24.64 -5.03
C SER A 525 13.26 -24.13 -6.10
N ARG A 526 13.64 -24.21 -7.38
CA ARG A 526 12.75 -23.90 -8.49
C ARG A 526 11.60 -24.91 -8.58
N ALA A 527 11.89 -26.21 -8.55
CA ALA A 527 10.86 -27.26 -8.60
C ALA A 527 9.87 -27.18 -7.43
N VAL A 528 10.32 -26.78 -6.24
CA VAL A 528 9.43 -26.51 -5.09
C VAL A 528 8.60 -25.24 -5.30
N ALA A 529 9.17 -24.18 -5.87
CA ALA A 529 8.43 -22.96 -6.18
C ALA A 529 7.38 -23.16 -7.27
N ASP A 530 7.71 -23.89 -8.35
CA ASP A 530 6.80 -24.20 -9.45
C ASP A 530 5.78 -25.29 -9.05
N GLY A 531 6.16 -26.25 -8.19
CA GLY A 531 5.25 -27.25 -7.61
C GLY A 531 4.28 -26.71 -6.56
N LYS A 532 4.59 -25.57 -5.91
CA LYS A 532 3.60 -24.81 -5.13
C LYS A 532 2.54 -24.19 -6.05
N LYS A 533 2.94 -23.62 -7.20
CA LYS A 533 2.03 -23.11 -8.26
C LYS A 533 1.26 -24.20 -9.04
N SER A 534 1.42 -25.48 -8.69
CA SER A 534 0.66 -26.59 -9.26
C SER A 534 -0.12 -27.40 -8.20
N LYS A 535 -0.21 -26.85 -6.98
CA LYS A 535 -0.98 -27.37 -5.84
C LYS A 535 -1.80 -26.28 -5.14
N GLN A 536 -1.40 -25.02 -5.34
CA GLN A 536 -2.27 -23.85 -5.45
C GLN A 536 -2.81 -23.79 -6.89
#